data_AF-A0A2D7B5Y1-F1
#
_entry.id   AF-A0A2D7B5Y1-F1
#
_cell.length_a   1.000
_cell.length_b   1.000
_cell.length_c   1.000
_cell.angle_alpha   90.00
_cell.angle_beta   90.00
_cell.angle_gamma   90.00
#
_symmetry.space_group_name_H-M   'P 1'
#
loop_
_entity.id
_entity.type
_entity.pdbx_description
1 polymer ?
#
loop_
_entity_poly.entity_id
_entity_poly.type
_entity_poly.pdbx_seq_one_letter_code
_entity_poly.pdbx_strand_id
1 'polypeptide(L)'
;MEMTFSKSQSLCIDCGLCCGGLVFEDVELRDAEEALTMESLGLGVEEEEDGFFLVQPCRALNGKQCRVYEHRPECCRRFECLLLKDYKQGVKSKAEALDLIDEVRDKMKSVDKEPARRVIRKHFLGWLD
;
A
#
# COMPACT_ATOMS: atom_id res chain seq x y z
N MET A 1 -17.57 -20.59 -0.89
CA MET A 1 -16.59 -20.58 0.21
C MET A 1 -16.31 -19.12 0.51
N GLU A 2 -16.90 -18.57 1.57
CA GLU A 2 -16.61 -17.19 1.99
C GLU A 2 -15.18 -17.16 2.52
N MET A 3 -14.29 -16.52 1.77
CA MET A 3 -12.94 -16.24 2.25
C MET A 3 -13.05 -15.19 3.34
N THR A 4 -12.91 -15.59 4.61
CA THR A 4 -12.87 -14.65 5.73
C THR A 4 -11.50 -13.98 5.75
N PHE A 5 -11.42 -12.77 5.20
CA PHE A 5 -10.22 -11.95 5.30
C PHE A 5 -10.00 -11.47 6.73
N SER A 6 -8.74 -11.43 7.18
CA SER A 6 -8.40 -10.69 8.40
C SER A 6 -8.79 -9.22 8.26
N LYS A 7 -9.00 -8.50 9.39
CA LYS A 7 -9.24 -7.05 9.37
C LYS A 7 -8.21 -6.31 8.50
N SER A 8 -6.94 -6.69 8.63
CA SER A 8 -5.85 -6.11 7.84
C SER A 8 -6.02 -6.32 6.35
N GLN A 9 -6.29 -7.56 5.94
CA GLN A 9 -6.55 -7.91 4.54
C GLN A 9 -7.74 -7.13 4.00
N SER A 10 -8.85 -7.12 4.75
CA SER A 10 -10.08 -6.42 4.37
C SER A 10 -9.82 -4.95 4.06
N LEU A 11 -9.12 -4.20 4.93
CA LEU A 11 -8.88 -2.78 4.68
C LEU A 11 -7.85 -2.54 3.57
N CYS A 12 -6.75 -3.29 3.52
CA CYS A 12 -5.71 -3.09 2.50
C CYS A 12 -6.21 -3.39 1.08
N ILE A 13 -7.02 -4.44 0.92
CA ILE A 13 -7.64 -4.83 -0.37
C ILE A 13 -8.65 -3.77 -0.84
N ASP A 14 -9.31 -3.08 0.10
CA ASP A 14 -10.23 -1.97 -0.21
C ASP A 14 -9.50 -0.62 -0.38
N CYS A 15 -8.20 -0.54 -0.06
CA CYS A 15 -7.40 0.69 -0.03
C CYS A 15 -6.52 0.88 -1.26
N GLY A 16 -5.55 0.00 -1.49
CA GLY A 16 -4.62 0.07 -2.62
C GLY A 16 -3.66 1.27 -2.67
N LEU A 17 -3.72 2.24 -1.76
CA LEU A 17 -2.91 3.48 -1.84
C LEU A 17 -1.40 3.21 -1.75
N CYS A 18 -0.96 2.28 -0.90
CA CYS A 18 0.44 1.88 -0.80
C CYS A 18 0.96 1.26 -2.10
N CYS A 19 0.18 0.35 -2.69
CA CYS A 19 0.51 -0.28 -3.98
C CYS A 19 0.40 0.68 -5.18
N GLY A 20 -0.29 1.80 -5.02
CA GLY A 20 -0.43 2.83 -6.04
C GLY A 20 0.74 3.81 -6.09
N GLY A 21 1.80 3.61 -5.29
CA GLY A 21 2.95 4.51 -5.22
C GLY A 21 2.65 5.87 -4.59
N LEU A 22 1.56 5.98 -3.82
CA LEU A 22 1.16 7.26 -3.20
C LEU A 22 1.74 7.49 -1.82
N VAL A 23 2.17 6.40 -1.16
CA VAL A 23 2.68 6.44 0.21
C VAL A 23 4.20 6.33 0.24
N PHE A 24 4.80 5.63 -0.73
CA PHE A 24 6.24 5.49 -0.89
C PHE A 24 6.57 5.45 -2.38
N GLU A 25 7.78 5.91 -2.69
CA GLU A 25 8.33 5.90 -4.05
C GLU A 25 8.84 4.51 -4.40
N ASP A 26 9.55 3.84 -3.47
CA ASP A 26 10.15 2.52 -3.70
C ASP A 26 9.80 1.51 -2.60
N VAL A 27 9.87 0.22 -2.95
CA VAL A 27 9.68 -0.91 -2.02
C VAL A 27 10.86 -1.85 -2.14
N GLU A 28 11.75 -1.80 -1.15
CA GLU A 28 12.89 -2.71 -1.03
C GLU A 28 12.43 -4.16 -0.89
N LEU A 29 13.08 -5.05 -1.65
CA LEU A 29 12.92 -6.49 -1.59
C LEU A 29 14.04 -7.07 -0.73
N ARG A 30 13.73 -8.11 0.04
CA ARG A 30 14.68 -8.68 1.03
C ARG A 30 16.00 -9.10 0.41
N ASP A 31 15.94 -9.77 -0.74
CA ASP A 31 17.07 -10.40 -1.40
C ASP A 31 16.76 -10.74 -2.87
N ALA A 32 17.76 -11.27 -3.57
CA ALA A 32 17.64 -11.72 -4.96
C ALA A 32 16.60 -12.84 -5.15
N GLU A 33 16.33 -13.67 -4.14
CA GLU A 33 15.33 -14.74 -4.23
C GLU A 33 13.91 -14.15 -4.21
N GLU A 34 13.66 -13.17 -3.35
CA GLU A 34 12.40 -12.43 -3.34
C GLU A 34 12.22 -11.63 -4.63
N ALA A 35 13.29 -11.01 -5.16
CA ALA A 35 13.29 -10.35 -6.47
C ALA A 35 12.86 -11.29 -7.59
N LEU A 36 13.51 -12.44 -7.74
CA LEU A 36 13.14 -13.46 -8.73
C LEU A 36 11.69 -13.94 -8.56
N THR A 37 11.23 -14.07 -7.32
CA THR A 37 9.83 -14.40 -7.03
C THR A 37 8.90 -13.30 -7.56
N MET A 38 9.20 -12.03 -7.35
CA MET A 38 8.38 -10.91 -7.84
C MET A 38 8.35 -10.83 -9.36
N GLU A 39 9.49 -11.05 -10.02
CA GLU A 39 9.58 -11.12 -11.49
C GLU A 39 8.78 -12.30 -12.06
N SER A 40 8.86 -13.47 -11.42
CA SER A 40 8.08 -14.66 -11.83
C SER A 40 6.55 -14.45 -11.74
N LEU A 41 6.12 -13.51 -10.89
CA LEU A 41 4.74 -13.07 -10.75
C LEU A 41 4.36 -11.91 -11.70
N GLY A 42 5.28 -11.49 -12.56
CA GLY A 42 5.10 -10.43 -13.55
C GLY A 42 5.24 -9.00 -13.00
N LEU A 43 5.84 -8.84 -11.81
CA LEU A 43 6.10 -7.53 -11.24
C LEU A 43 7.42 -6.97 -11.78
N GLY A 44 7.52 -5.63 -11.81
CA GLY A 44 8.75 -4.95 -12.22
C GLY A 44 9.70 -4.87 -11.04
N VAL A 45 10.95 -5.30 -11.24
CA VAL A 45 12.03 -5.20 -10.27
C VAL A 45 13.19 -4.45 -10.91
N GLU A 46 13.79 -3.54 -10.15
CA GLU A 46 15.03 -2.84 -10.51
C GLU A 46 16.14 -3.30 -9.55
N GLU A 47 17.31 -3.59 -10.11
CA GLU A 47 18.52 -3.90 -9.34
C GLU A 47 19.41 -2.66 -9.37
N GLU A 48 19.78 -2.19 -8.19
CA GLU A 48 20.68 -1.06 -7.97
C GLU A 48 21.88 -1.51 -7.12
N GLU A 49 22.89 -0.65 -6.97
CA GLU A 49 24.08 -0.94 -6.15
C GLU A 49 23.70 -1.32 -4.70
N ASP A 50 22.62 -0.73 -4.19
CA ASP A 50 22.17 -0.88 -2.80
C ASP A 50 21.10 -1.97 -2.60
N GLY A 51 20.62 -2.65 -3.65
CA GLY A 51 19.67 -3.75 -3.50
C GLY A 51 18.67 -3.93 -4.65
N PHE A 52 17.54 -4.58 -4.34
CA PHE A 52 16.47 -4.87 -5.30
C PHE A 52 15.20 -4.12 -4.91
N PHE A 53 14.57 -3.45 -5.86
CA PHE A 53 13.43 -2.58 -5.62
C PHE A 53 12.25 -2.97 -6.49
N LEU A 54 11.08 -3.12 -5.87
CA LEU A 54 9.82 -3.32 -6.58
C LEU A 54 9.31 -1.98 -7.12
N VAL A 55 9.22 -1.90 -8.44
CA VAL A 55 8.78 -0.69 -9.16
C VAL A 55 7.35 -0.31 -8.79
N GLN A 56 7.13 0.97 -8.46
CA GLN A 56 5.82 1.56 -8.22
C GLN A 56 5.33 2.41 -9.42
N PRO A 57 4.01 2.51 -9.68
CA PRO A 57 2.94 1.78 -9.01
C PRO A 57 3.02 0.27 -9.29
N CYS A 58 2.78 -0.53 -8.25
CA CYS A 58 2.92 -1.97 -8.30
C CYS A 58 2.01 -2.59 -9.37
N ARG A 59 2.59 -3.36 -10.30
CA ARG A 59 1.85 -4.05 -11.38
C ARG A 59 0.83 -5.07 -10.89
N ALA A 60 0.92 -5.49 -9.62
CA ALA A 60 -0.08 -6.35 -8.99
C ALA A 60 -1.41 -5.63 -8.74
N LEU A 61 -1.42 -4.30 -8.68
CA LEU A 61 -2.60 -3.52 -8.36
C LEU A 61 -3.60 -3.57 -9.52
N ASN A 62 -4.77 -4.15 -9.26
CA ASN A 62 -5.92 -4.15 -10.15
C ASN A 62 -7.08 -3.41 -9.48
N GLY A 63 -7.31 -2.16 -9.89
CA GLY A 63 -8.18 -1.25 -9.16
C GLY A 63 -7.64 -0.99 -7.75
N LYS A 64 -8.23 -1.64 -6.74
CA LYS A 64 -7.81 -1.53 -5.33
C LYS A 64 -7.11 -2.79 -4.81
N GLN A 65 -7.23 -3.89 -5.54
CA GLN A 65 -6.87 -5.22 -5.08
C GLN A 65 -5.49 -5.64 -5.58
N CYS A 66 -4.67 -6.21 -4.71
CA CYS A 66 -3.42 -6.85 -5.12
C CYS A 66 -3.71 -8.25 -5.66
N ARG A 67 -3.39 -8.50 -6.93
CA ARG A 67 -3.59 -9.81 -7.59
C ARG A 67 -2.71 -10.93 -7.02
N VAL A 68 -1.63 -10.56 -6.33
CA VAL A 68 -0.69 -11.51 -5.71
C VAL A 68 -0.65 -11.32 -4.19
N TYR A 69 -1.78 -10.99 -3.55
CA TYR A 69 -1.84 -10.62 -2.14
C TYR A 69 -1.16 -11.64 -1.20
N GLU A 70 -1.34 -12.93 -1.49
CA GLU A 70 -0.74 -14.05 -0.74
C GLU A 70 0.75 -14.24 -1.00
N HIS A 71 1.31 -13.60 -2.04
CA HIS A 71 2.73 -13.58 -2.41
C HIS A 71 3.37 -12.20 -2.26
N ARG A 72 2.76 -11.27 -1.49
CA ARG A 72 3.37 -9.96 -1.24
C ARG A 72 4.81 -10.11 -0.72
N PRO A 73 5.73 -9.24 -1.16
CA PRO A 73 7.09 -9.24 -0.63
C PRO A 73 7.09 -8.86 0.85
N GLU A 74 8.20 -9.15 1.53
CA GLU A 74 8.35 -9.01 2.97
C GLU A 74 8.05 -7.58 3.44
N CYS A 75 8.59 -6.57 2.76
CA CYS A 75 8.33 -5.17 3.08
C CYS A 75 6.82 -4.85 3.02
N CYS A 76 6.13 -5.28 1.96
CA CYS A 76 4.68 -5.12 1.81
C CYS A 76 3.85 -5.86 2.88
N ARG A 77 4.36 -6.96 3.45
CA ARG A 77 3.68 -7.69 4.54
C ARG A 77 3.89 -7.04 5.90
N ARG A 78 5.12 -6.59 6.17
CA ARG A 78 5.53 -6.03 7.46
C ARG A 78 5.01 -4.61 7.67
N PHE A 79 4.88 -3.85 6.60
CA PHE A 79 4.46 -2.46 6.69
C PHE A 79 2.99 -2.34 7.13
N GLU A 80 2.76 -1.50 8.14
CA GLU A 80 1.42 -1.09 8.57
C GLU A 80 1.35 0.44 8.64
N CYS A 81 0.56 1.04 7.75
CA CYS A 81 0.28 2.48 7.82
C CYS A 81 -0.52 2.81 9.10
N LEU A 82 -0.46 4.07 9.53
CA LEU A 82 -1.20 4.55 10.69
C LEU A 82 -2.69 4.26 10.60
N LEU A 83 -3.32 4.49 9.44
CA LEU A 83 -4.73 4.18 9.22
C LEU A 83 -5.06 2.69 9.49
N LEU A 84 -4.19 1.78 9.05
CA LEU A 84 -4.37 0.36 9.31
C LEU A 84 -4.21 0.04 10.81
N LYS A 85 -3.22 0.65 11.48
CA LYS A 85 -3.01 0.48 12.93
C LYS A 85 -4.23 0.97 13.72
N ASP A 86 -4.74 2.16 13.41
CA ASP A 86 -5.93 2.73 14.04
C ASP A 86 -7.16 1.84 13.84
N TYR A 87 -7.36 1.30 12.63
CA TYR A 87 -8.45 0.39 12.34
C TYR A 87 -8.33 -0.95 13.10
N LYS A 88 -7.12 -1.52 13.17
CA LYS A 88 -6.87 -2.75 13.94
C LYS A 88 -7.16 -2.57 15.42
N GLN A 89 -6.77 -1.42 15.98
CA GLN A 89 -6.95 -1.07 17.39
C GLN A 89 -8.37 -0.59 17.72
N GLY A 90 -9.22 -0.34 16.71
CA GLY A 90 -10.58 0.17 16.90
C GLY A 90 -10.65 1.66 17.19
N VAL A 91 -9.53 2.39 17.04
CA VAL A 91 -9.49 3.87 17.09
C VAL A 91 -10.30 4.47 15.94
N LYS A 92 -10.32 3.79 14.80
CA LYS A 92 -11.17 4.12 13.65
C LYS A 92 -12.03 2.92 13.25
N SER A 93 -13.29 3.16 12.94
CA SER A 93 -14.17 2.19 12.30
C SER A 93 -13.75 1.96 10.84
N LYS A 94 -14.27 0.88 10.22
CA LYS A 94 -14.01 0.62 8.79
C LYS A 94 -14.56 1.76 7.92
N ALA A 95 -15.73 2.31 8.27
CA ALA A 95 -16.36 3.41 7.54
C ALA A 95 -15.47 4.66 7.54
N GLU A 96 -15.03 5.11 8.72
CA GLU A 96 -14.12 6.27 8.83
C GLU A 96 -12.80 6.05 8.10
N ALA A 97 -12.30 4.81 8.06
CA ALA A 97 -11.10 4.49 7.30
C ALA A 97 -11.33 4.59 5.79
N LEU A 98 -12.47 4.11 5.29
CA LEU A 98 -12.85 4.23 3.89
C LEU A 98 -13.05 5.69 3.48
N ASP A 99 -13.65 6.51 4.34
CA ASP A 99 -13.84 7.95 4.09
C ASP A 99 -12.50 8.65 3.88
N LEU A 100 -11.49 8.37 4.73
CA LEU A 100 -10.14 8.92 4.56
C LEU A 100 -9.46 8.44 3.27
N ILE A 101 -9.67 7.19 2.88
CA ILE A 101 -9.12 6.65 1.64
C ILE A 101 -9.77 7.34 0.42
N ASP A 102 -11.09 7.52 0.44
CA ASP A 102 -11.81 8.18 -0.65
C ASP A 102 -11.48 9.67 -0.72
N GLU A 103 -11.28 10.34 0.42
CA GLU A 103 -10.76 11.70 0.47
C GLU A 103 -9.40 11.82 -0.24
N VAL A 104 -8.44 10.90 0.02
CA VAL A 104 -7.15 10.88 -0.69
C VAL A 104 -7.37 10.70 -2.19
N ARG A 105 -8.20 9.74 -2.60
CA ARG A 105 -8.48 9.46 -4.02
C ARG A 105 -9.08 10.66 -4.74
N ASP A 106 -10.01 11.35 -4.11
CA ASP A 106 -10.65 12.53 -4.68
C ASP A 106 -9.67 13.69 -4.84
N LYS A 107 -8.86 13.95 -3.81
CA LYS A 107 -7.80 14.98 -3.90
C LYS A 107 -6.75 14.63 -4.96
N MET A 108 -6.45 13.34 -5.16
CA MET A 108 -5.54 12.88 -6.20
C MET A 108 -6.06 13.10 -7.64
N LYS A 109 -7.33 13.49 -7.85
CA LYS A 109 -7.85 13.89 -9.17
C LYS A 109 -7.43 15.31 -9.57
N SER A 110 -7.05 16.15 -8.60
CA SER A 110 -6.57 17.53 -8.84
C SER A 110 -5.18 17.55 -9.47
N VAL A 111 -4.81 18.63 -10.17
CA VAL A 111 -3.42 18.85 -10.61
C VAL A 111 -2.50 19.08 -9.41
N ASP A 112 -2.96 19.90 -8.45
CA ASP A 112 -2.27 20.06 -7.16
C ASP A 112 -2.51 18.83 -6.27
N LYS A 113 -1.44 18.11 -5.97
CA LYS A 113 -1.45 16.89 -5.15
C LYS A 113 -1.14 17.15 -3.68
N GLU A 114 -0.74 18.37 -3.31
CA GLU A 114 -0.37 18.67 -1.92
C GLU A 114 -1.50 18.44 -0.92
N PRO A 115 -2.78 18.73 -1.24
CA PRO A 115 -3.90 18.37 -0.37
C PRO A 115 -3.98 16.86 -0.08
N ALA A 116 -3.73 16.00 -1.07
CA ALA A 116 -3.72 14.55 -0.86
C ALA A 116 -2.52 14.13 -0.01
N ARG A 117 -1.33 14.69 -0.30
CA ARG A 117 -0.10 14.42 0.46
C ARG A 117 -0.25 14.77 1.93
N ARG A 118 -0.91 15.88 2.28
CA ARG A 118 -1.18 16.26 3.67
C ARG A 118 -2.02 15.20 4.40
N VAL A 119 -3.07 14.69 3.77
CA VAL A 119 -3.90 13.62 4.35
C VAL A 119 -3.06 12.35 4.53
N ILE A 120 -2.24 11.98 3.54
CA ILE A 120 -1.34 10.82 3.62
C ILE A 120 -0.34 10.96 4.78
N ARG A 121 0.39 12.08 4.86
CA ARG A 121 1.37 12.32 5.93
C ARG A 121 0.73 12.20 7.30
N LYS A 122 -0.41 12.87 7.51
CA LYS A 122 -1.10 12.90 8.80
C LYS A 122 -1.72 11.55 9.19
N HIS A 123 -2.45 10.92 8.27
CA HIS A 123 -3.31 9.78 8.60
C HIS A 123 -2.75 8.41 8.21
N PHE A 124 -1.74 8.36 7.35
CA PHE A 124 -1.13 7.11 6.88
C PHE A 124 0.32 6.96 7.38
N LEU A 125 1.05 8.06 7.51
CA LEU A 125 2.45 8.03 7.98
C LEU A 125 2.62 8.51 9.44
N GLY A 126 1.62 9.22 9.98
CA GLY A 126 1.68 9.75 11.34
C GLY A 126 2.66 10.90 11.53
N TRP A 127 2.99 11.62 10.47
CA TRP A 127 3.81 12.81 10.56
C TRP A 127 2.97 13.96 11.11
N LEU A 128 3.52 14.68 12.09
CA LEU A 128 2.94 15.91 12.61
C LEU A 128 3.41 17.06 11.73
N ASP A 129 2.47 17.88 11.26
CA ASP A 129 2.74 19.14 10.56
C ASP A 129 3.53 20.12 11.45
#